data_AF-X1L8W5-F1
#
_entry.id   AF-X1L8W5-F1
#
_cell.length_a   1.000
_cell.length_b   1.000
_cell.length_c   1.000
_cell.angle_alpha   90.00
_cell.angle_beta   90.00
_cell.angle_gamma   90.00
#
_symmetry.space_group_name_H-M   'P 1'
#
loop_
_entity.id
_entity.type
_entity.pdbx_description
1 polymer ?
#
loop_
_entity_poly.entity_id
_entity_poly.type
_entity_poly.pdbx_seq_one_letter_code
_entity_poly.pdbx_strand_id
1 'polypeptide(L)' 'MGMLIDTFHMNIEEVSIYESIIKAKDYITHVHLADNNRWAPGSGHLNFAQVIEVLEKINYKGYLSAEILPLPDADRAAR' A
#
# COMPACT_ATOMS: atom_id res chain seq x y z
N MET A 1 -10.04 15.86 -7.90
CA MET A 1 -8.74 15.71 -7.23
C MET A 1 -8.82 14.49 -6.33
N GLY A 2 -7.79 13.65 -6.28
CA GLY A 2 -7.80 12.38 -5.54
C GLY A 2 -6.47 12.14 -4.85
N MET A 3 -6.47 11.24 -3.87
CA MET A 3 -5.32 10.87 -3.06
C MET A 3 -4.82 9.49 -3.49
N LEU A 4 -3.51 9.39 -3.65
CA LEU A 4 -2.79 8.12 -3.71
C LEU A 4 -2.30 7.83 -2.31
N ILE A 5 -2.58 6.63 -1.81
CA ILE A 5 -2.01 6.14 -0.56
C ILE A 5 -0.97 5.06 -0.84
N ASP A 6 0.09 5.03 -0.05
CA ASP A 6 1.21 4.12 -0.21
C ASP A 6 1.54 3.50 1.16
N THR A 7 1.46 2.18 1.26
CA THR A 7 1.67 1.47 2.54
C THR A 7 3.09 1.61 3.09
N PHE A 8 4.11 1.76 2.24
CA PHE A 8 5.48 1.98 2.68
C PHE A 8 5.62 3.36 3.34
N HIS A 9 5.08 4.41 2.72
CA HIS A 9 5.14 5.76 3.28
C HIS A 9 4.22 5.92 4.50
N MET A 10 3.02 5.34 4.46
CA MET A 10 2.12 5.36 5.61
C MET A 10 2.72 4.64 6.82
N ASN A 11 3.52 3.58 6.62
CA ASN A 11 4.23 2.92 7.73
C ASN A 11 5.25 3.83 8.44
N ILE A 12 5.79 4.83 7.75
CA ILE A 12 6.77 5.76 8.30
C ILE A 12 6.08 6.94 9.00
N GLU A 13 5.05 7.50 8.37
CA GLU A 13 4.47 8.79 8.77
C GLU A 13 3.21 8.67 9.63
N GLU A 14 2.40 7.62 9.41
CA GLU A 14 1.09 7.50 10.05
C GLU A 14 1.20 6.76 11.39
N VAL A 15 0.53 7.29 12.41
CA VAL A 15 0.40 6.60 13.70
C VAL A 15 -0.35 5.28 13.54
N SER A 16 -1.33 5.24 12.64
CA SER A 16 -2.08 4.03 12.27
C SER A 16 -2.51 4.10 10.81
N ILE A 17 -1.91 3.23 10.00
CA ILE A 17 -2.24 3.08 8.58
C ILE A 17 -3.75 2.87 8.40
N TYR A 18 -4.35 2.00 9.21
CA TYR A 18 -5.75 1.60 9.09
C TYR A 18 -6.72 2.75 9.37
N GLU A 19 -6.49 3.48 10.46
CA GLU A 19 -7.33 4.63 10.82
C GLU A 19 -7.20 5.76 9.80
N SER A 20 -6.00 5.96 9.26
CA SER A 20 -5.76 6.97 8.21
C SER A 20 -6.48 6.61 6.91
N ILE A 21 -6.50 5.33 6.51
CA ILE A 21 -7.30 4.86 5.35
C ILE A 21 -8.79 5.15 5.57
N ILE A 22 -9.33 4.82 6.75
CA ILE A 22 -10.75 5.03 7.06
C ILE A 22 -11.11 6.52 6.99
N LYS A 23 -10.27 7.39 7.57
CA LYS A 23 -10.49 8.85 7.55
C LYS A 23 -10.40 9.45 6.15
N ALA A 24 -9.52 8.90 5.30
CA ALA A 24 -9.29 9.39 3.95
C ALA A 24 -10.20 8.75 2.88
N LYS A 25 -11.09 7.82 3.25
CA LYS A 25 -11.85 6.95 2.32
C LYS A 25 -12.45 7.65 1.09
N ASP A 26 -13.01 8.85 1.26
CA ASP A 26 -13.74 9.56 0.20
C ASP A 26 -12.78 10.26 -0.79
N TYR A 27 -11.49 10.31 -0.47
CA TYR A 27 -10.45 10.92 -1.27
C TYR A 27 -9.53 9.88 -1.94
N ILE A 28 -9.52 8.62 -1.48
CA ILE A 28 -8.61 7.60 -2.01
C ILE A 28 -9.04 7.20 -3.42
N THR A 29 -8.13 7.42 -4.37
CA THR A 29 -8.34 7.09 -5.79
C THR A 29 -7.37 6.04 -6.31
N HIS A 30 -6.22 5.87 -5.66
CA HIS A 30 -5.25 4.84 -6.00
C HIS A 30 -4.49 4.36 -4.76
N VAL A 31 -4.00 3.12 -4.80
CA VAL A 31 -3.27 2.49 -3.70
C VAL A 31 -2.01 1.83 -4.24
N HIS A 32 -0.87 2.19 -3.65
CA HIS A 32 0.39 1.49 -3.81
C HIS A 32 0.65 0.58 -2.61
N LEU A 33 1.06 -0.64 -2.91
CA LEU A 33 1.42 -1.66 -1.93
C LEU A 33 2.91 -1.96 -2.03
N ALA A 34 3.59 -1.78 -0.91
CA ALA A 34 4.96 -2.19 -0.67
C ALA A 34 5.16 -2.42 0.83
N ASP A 35 5.90 -3.46 1.19
CA ASP A 35 6.20 -3.76 2.60
C ASP A 35 7.14 -2.69 3.19
N ASN A 36 7.37 -2.71 4.50
CA ASN A 36 8.18 -1.70 5.21
C ASN A 36 9.64 -1.63 4.71
N ASN A 37 10.15 -2.68 4.07
CA ASN A 37 11.48 -2.74 3.44
C ASN A 37 11.45 -2.46 1.93
N ARG A 38 10.32 -1.97 1.42
CA ARG A 38 10.02 -1.66 0.01
C ARG A 38 10.05 -2.88 -0.92
N TRP A 39 9.91 -4.09 -0.38
CA TRP A 39 9.75 -5.32 -1.15
C TRP A 39 8.27 -5.70 -1.29
N ALA A 40 8.03 -6.87 -1.90
CA ALA A 40 6.70 -7.43 -2.08
C ALA A 40 5.94 -7.54 -0.74
N PRO A 41 4.63 -7.22 -0.72
CA PRO A 41 3.77 -7.44 0.45
C PRO A 41 3.97 -8.82 1.10
N GLY A 42 4.27 -8.85 2.39
CA GLY A 42 4.55 -10.08 3.15
C GLY A 42 6.04 -10.44 3.25
N SER A 43 6.93 -9.60 2.69
CA SER A 43 8.39 -9.76 2.81
C SER A 43 8.99 -8.99 3.99
N GLY A 44 8.16 -8.34 4.80
CA GLY A 44 8.52 -7.55 5.96
C GLY A 44 7.55 -7.80 7.12
N HIS A 45 7.16 -6.72 7.82
CA HIS A 45 6.32 -6.81 9.01
C HIS A 45 4.96 -6.11 8.88
N LEU A 46 4.63 -5.52 7.73
CA LEU A 46 3.31 -4.93 7.54
C LEU A 46 2.24 -6.02 7.47
N ASN A 47 1.14 -5.82 8.21
CA ASN A 47 -0.01 -6.71 8.17
C ASN A 47 -0.93 -6.33 6.98
N PHE A 48 -0.59 -6.84 5.80
CA PHE A 48 -1.38 -6.58 4.59
C PHE A 48 -2.79 -7.17 4.64
N ALA A 49 -3.03 -8.26 5.37
CA ALA A 49 -4.38 -8.77 5.53
C ALA A 49 -5.30 -7.71 6.16
N GLN A 50 -4.81 -7.00 7.17
CA GLN A 50 -5.53 -5.89 7.79
C GLN A 50 -5.67 -4.68 6.86
N VAL A 51 -4.66 -4.37 6.05
CA VAL A 51 -4.79 -3.30 5.02
C VAL A 51 -5.91 -3.64 4.03
N ILE A 52 -5.94 -4.86 3.51
CA ILE A 52 -6.98 -5.31 2.56
C ILE A 52 -8.36 -5.31 3.21
N GLU A 53 -8.51 -5.82 4.43
CA GLU A 53 -9.78 -5.81 5.18
C GLU A 53 -10.32 -4.38 5.32
N VAL A 54 -9.46 -3.41 5.63
CA VAL A 54 -9.85 -2.01 5.77
C VAL A 54 -10.28 -1.41 4.42
N LEU A 55 -9.56 -1.71 3.33
CA LEU A 55 -9.92 -1.27 1.97
C LEU A 55 -11.27 -1.87 1.54
N GLU A 56 -11.53 -3.13 1.85
CA GLU A 56 -12.83 -3.78 1.62
C GLU A 56 -13.94 -3.13 2.45
N LYS A 57 -13.68 -2.85 3.74
CA LYS A 57 -14.61 -2.20 4.66
C LYS A 57 -15.03 -0.80 4.21
N ILE A 58 -14.11 -0.03 3.62
CA ILE A 58 -14.44 1.28 3.03
C ILE A 58 -15.00 1.18 1.60
N ASN A 59 -15.22 -0.04 1.11
CA ASN A 59 -15.73 -0.34 -0.23
C ASN A 59 -14.87 0.27 -1.35
N TYR A 60 -13.54 0.29 -1.18
CA TYR A 60 -12.61 0.72 -2.22
C TYR A 60 -12.70 -0.24 -3.43
N LYS A 61 -12.87 0.32 -4.63
CA LYS A 61 -13.02 -0.44 -5.89
C LYS A 61 -11.93 -0.14 -6.92
N GLY A 62 -10.96 0.70 -6.57
CA GLY A 62 -9.85 1.01 -7.45
C GLY A 62 -8.81 -0.11 -7.48
N TYR A 63 -7.78 0.09 -8.29
CA TYR A 63 -6.68 -0.87 -8.40
C TYR A 63 -5.71 -0.76 -7.21
N LEU A 64 -5.04 -1.88 -6.94
CA LEU A 64 -3.89 -1.99 -6.05
C LEU A 64 -2.67 -2.22 -6.93
N SER A 65 -1.68 -1.33 -6.84
CA SER A 65 -0.43 -1.44 -7.62
C SER A 65 0.71 -1.86 -6.69
N ALA A 66 1.54 -2.80 -7.13
CA ALA A 66 2.77 -3.12 -6.41
C ALA A 66 3.86 -2.09 -6.75
N GLU A 67 4.22 -1.23 -5.80
CA GLU A 67 5.32 -0.26 -5.95
C GLU A 67 6.57 -0.76 -5.21
N ILE A 68 7.15 -1.84 -5.70
CA ILE A 68 8.19 -2.59 -5.00
C ILE A 68 9.55 -2.46 -5.68
N LEU A 69 10.62 -2.58 -4.91
CA LEU A 69 11.96 -2.71 -5.47
C LEU A 69 12.07 -4.01 -6.26
N PRO A 70 12.42 -3.95 -7.55
CA PRO A 70 12.63 -5.14 -8.35
C PRO A 70 13.87 -5.88 -7.84
N LEU A 71 13.72 -7.18 -7.59
CA LEU A 71 14.83 -8.07 -7.22
C LEU A 71 15.25 -8.93 -8.44
N PRO A 72 16.56 -9.15 -8.66
CA PRO A 72 17.69 -8.57 -7.91
C PRO A 72 17.95 -7.09 -8.26
N ASP A 73 17.52 -6.66 -9.44
CA ASP A 73 17.59 -5.28 -9.94
C ASP A 73 16.56 -5.06 -11.05
N ALA A 74 16.30 -3.80 -11.41
CA ALA A 74 15.27 -3.41 -12.37
C ALA A 74 15.49 -4.02 -13.75
N ASP A 75 16.73 -4.03 -14.25
CA ASP A 75 17.04 -4.52 -15.59
C ASP A 75 16.86 -6.02 -15.70
N ARG A 76 17.18 -6.78 -14.65
CA ARG A 76 17.02 -8.24 -14.63
C ARG A 76 15.58 -8.68 -14.37
N ALA A 77 14.83 -7.92 -13.58
CA ALA A 77 13.43 -8.23 -13.30
C ALA A 77 12.48 -7.93 -14.47
N ALA A 78 12.89 -7.05 -15.39
CA ALA A 78 12.08 -6.64 -16.54
C ALA A 78 12.30 -7.48 -17.81
N ARG A 79 13.23 -8.44 -17.79
CA ARG A 79 13.50 -9.36 -18.91
C ARG A 79 12.61 -10.59 -18.81
#